data_AF-A0A2N2LR32-F1
#
_entry.id   AF-A0A2N2LR32-F1
#
_cell.length_a   1.000
_cell.length_b   1.000
_cell.length_c   1.000
_cell.angle_alpha   90.00
_cell.angle_beta   90.00
_cell.angle_gamma   90.00
#
_symmetry.space_group_name_H-M   'P 1'
#
loop_
_entity.id
_entity.type
_entity.pdbx_description
1 polymer ?
#
loop_
_entity_poly.entity_id
_entity_poly.type
_entity_poly.pdbx_seq_one_letter_code
_entity_poly.pdbx_strand_id
1 'polypeptide(L)'
;LNIEYIELEKVYRQKDDEFVRLLNTIRNRSVTDEDLAKFNQRCDPNFETPPGSFCLSLTSTNDLADTINEKRLAELPGKPWKASGRIEGDFGKEYLPTAVDLKLKKGAQIMMLNNDSLGQWINGTIGKIRKFEQNDDGDNVIMAELDNGDTVSISPYTWKIYRFFLKNEELRSEEVGSFTQYPVRLAFAVTIHKSQGKTFENVVIDVGRGTFAHGQMYVALSRCTTLNGIILKQPLKKNHILMDWQVVKFLTGIQYTQAAKTFSRGDKLKMIEKAIIEKKDIEILYLKGQDEKSRRIVRPLFMGEMEYKGYPYTGLEAFCLSRGEKRIFNVDKILEIAEQTKMSQK
;
A
#
# COMPACT_ATOMS: atom_id res chain seq x y z
N LEU A 1 15.64 -20.33 -12.93
CA LEU A 1 15.97 -19.47 -11.78
C LEU A 1 15.43 -20.13 -10.53
N ASN A 2 16.29 -20.51 -9.58
CA ASN A 2 15.86 -20.98 -8.26
C ASN A 2 15.72 -19.73 -7.39
N ILE A 3 14.50 -19.18 -7.31
CA ILE A 3 14.23 -17.93 -6.60
C ILE A 3 13.86 -18.28 -5.16
N GLU A 4 14.59 -17.71 -4.20
CA GLU A 4 14.23 -17.76 -2.79
C GLU A 4 13.15 -16.72 -2.50
N TYR A 5 12.08 -17.11 -1.81
CA TYR A 5 10.95 -16.24 -1.50
C TYR A 5 10.77 -16.13 0.01
N ILE A 6 10.74 -14.89 0.49
CA ILE A 6 10.52 -14.55 1.89
C ILE A 6 9.39 -13.52 1.91
N GLU A 7 8.23 -13.89 2.46
CA GLU A 7 7.11 -12.96 2.67
C GLU A 7 7.23 -12.29 4.04
N LEU A 8 7.18 -10.95 4.07
CA LEU A 8 7.10 -10.19 5.31
C LEU A 8 5.63 -10.11 5.75
N GLU A 9 5.25 -10.93 6.73
CA GLU A 9 3.84 -11.02 7.18
C GLU A 9 3.46 -9.94 8.20
N LYS A 10 4.43 -9.37 8.93
CA LYS A 10 4.14 -8.39 9.98
C LYS A 10 3.82 -7.01 9.39
N VAL A 11 2.60 -6.55 9.62
CA VAL A 11 2.14 -5.21 9.25
C VAL A 11 2.51 -4.22 10.35
N TYR A 12 3.28 -3.18 10.00
CA TYR A 12 3.68 -2.12 10.93
C TYR A 12 2.88 -0.81 10.76
N ARG A 13 2.22 -0.61 9.61
CA ARG A 13 1.56 0.65 9.29
C ARG A 13 0.18 0.78 9.93
N GLN A 14 -0.63 -0.26 9.80
CA GLN A 14 -2.00 -0.25 10.31
C GLN A 14 -2.02 -0.53 11.80
N LYS A 15 -2.84 0.23 12.54
CA LYS A 15 -2.93 0.16 14.01
C LYS A 15 -4.00 -0.82 14.50
N ASP A 16 -4.86 -1.32 13.61
CA ASP A 16 -6.04 -2.13 13.95
C ASP A 16 -6.13 -3.40 13.10
N ASP A 17 -6.34 -4.54 13.76
CA ASP A 17 -6.37 -5.87 13.15
C ASP A 17 -7.55 -6.08 12.21
N GLU A 18 -8.71 -5.49 12.51
CA GLU A 18 -9.88 -5.56 11.63
C GLU A 18 -9.59 -4.84 10.32
N PHE A 19 -8.92 -3.69 10.37
CA PHE A 19 -8.53 -2.95 9.18
C PHE A 19 -7.47 -3.71 8.37
N VAL A 20 -6.49 -4.34 9.03
CA VAL A 20 -5.53 -5.23 8.35
C VAL A 20 -6.25 -6.37 7.63
N ARG A 21 -7.21 -7.04 8.31
CA ARG A 21 -8.03 -8.09 7.71
C ARG A 21 -8.78 -7.56 6.48
N LEU A 22 -9.44 -6.42 6.59
CA LEU A 22 -10.17 -5.78 5.48
C LEU A 22 -9.25 -5.50 4.29
N LEU A 23 -8.07 -4.90 4.50
CA LEU A 23 -7.08 -4.66 3.45
C LEU A 23 -6.64 -5.96 2.76
N ASN A 24 -6.43 -7.03 3.52
CA ASN A 24 -6.08 -8.34 2.97
C ASN A 24 -7.21 -8.92 2.09
N THR A 25 -8.48 -8.70 2.44
CA THR A 25 -9.59 -9.13 1.56
C THR A 25 -9.59 -8.39 0.21
N ILE A 26 -9.19 -7.11 0.19
CA ILE A 26 -9.00 -6.34 -1.04
C ILE A 26 -7.79 -6.87 -1.82
N ARG A 27 -6.65 -7.10 -1.13
CA ARG A 27 -5.39 -7.61 -1.71
C ARG A 27 -5.56 -8.97 -2.38
N ASN A 28 -6.45 -9.81 -1.86
CA ASN A 28 -6.67 -11.18 -2.35
C ASN A 28 -7.95 -11.31 -3.19
N ARG A 29 -8.69 -10.21 -3.42
CA ARG A 29 -10.01 -10.19 -4.09
C ARG A 29 -11.00 -11.20 -3.50
N SER A 30 -10.96 -11.35 -2.18
CA SER A 30 -11.89 -12.16 -1.38
C SER A 30 -12.89 -11.31 -0.61
N VAL A 31 -12.98 -10.01 -0.91
CA VAL A 31 -13.88 -9.08 -0.26
C VAL A 31 -15.35 -9.52 -0.37
N THR A 32 -16.06 -9.48 0.75
CA THR A 32 -17.49 -9.77 0.83
C THR A 32 -18.32 -8.49 0.78
N ASP A 33 -19.64 -8.60 0.62
CA ASP A 33 -20.53 -7.43 0.66
C ASP A 33 -20.59 -6.80 2.07
N GLU A 34 -20.41 -7.61 3.13
CA GLU A 34 -20.25 -7.12 4.50
C GLU A 34 -18.95 -6.32 4.68
N ASP A 35 -17.85 -6.79 4.10
CA ASP A 35 -16.57 -6.05 4.13
C ASP A 35 -16.68 -4.72 3.38
N LEU A 36 -17.34 -4.70 2.22
CA LEU A 36 -17.63 -3.47 1.48
C LEU A 36 -18.52 -2.52 2.28
N ALA A 37 -19.53 -3.03 2.99
CA ALA A 37 -20.38 -2.21 3.85
C ALA A 37 -19.55 -1.50 4.93
N LYS A 38 -18.55 -2.15 5.53
CA LYS A 38 -17.64 -1.52 6.50
C LYS A 38 -16.83 -0.38 5.90
N PHE A 39 -16.27 -0.56 4.70
CA PHE A 39 -15.62 0.55 3.98
C PHE A 39 -16.60 1.67 3.65
N ASN A 40 -17.82 1.32 3.23
CA ASN A 40 -18.83 2.28 2.78
C ASN A 40 -19.48 3.06 3.92
N GLN A 41 -19.34 2.65 5.18
CA GLN A 41 -19.63 3.50 6.34
C GLN A 41 -18.75 4.76 6.38
N ARG A 42 -17.60 4.74 5.69
CA ARG A 42 -16.70 5.89 5.53
C ARG A 42 -16.99 6.72 4.28
N CYS A 43 -18.07 6.42 3.55
CA CYS A 43 -18.43 7.15 2.34
C CYS A 43 -19.15 8.45 2.69
N ASP A 44 -18.56 9.58 2.28
CA ASP A 44 -19.17 10.90 2.37
C ASP A 44 -18.83 11.69 1.08
N PRO A 45 -19.75 11.70 0.09
CA PRO A 45 -19.56 12.44 -1.16
C PRO A 45 -19.40 13.95 -0.96
N ASN A 46 -20.02 14.50 0.08
CA ASN A 46 -20.05 15.93 0.36
C ASN A 46 -18.96 16.35 1.34
N PHE A 47 -18.09 15.43 1.77
CA PHE A 47 -17.04 15.75 2.72
C PHE A 47 -16.15 16.88 2.22
N GLU A 48 -16.00 17.92 3.03
CA GLU A 48 -15.03 18.98 2.81
C GLU A 48 -13.97 18.93 3.91
N THR A 49 -12.70 18.95 3.50
CA THR A 49 -11.57 19.01 4.44
C THR A 49 -11.69 20.24 5.33
N PRO A 50 -11.70 20.08 6.67
CA PRO A 50 -11.70 21.20 7.59
C PRO A 50 -10.48 22.11 7.37
N PRO A 51 -10.65 23.44 7.41
CA PRO A 51 -9.53 24.38 7.29
C PRO A 51 -8.43 24.07 8.31
N GLY A 52 -7.19 23.96 7.81
CA GLY A 52 -6.02 23.73 8.65
C GLY A 52 -5.77 22.28 9.09
N SER A 53 -6.57 21.32 8.65
CA SER A 53 -6.24 19.89 8.79
C SER A 53 -5.26 19.43 7.71
N PHE A 54 -4.34 18.52 8.07
CA PHE A 54 -3.41 17.86 7.15
C PHE A 54 -4.09 16.68 6.42
N CYS A 55 -5.27 16.89 5.86
CA CYS A 55 -5.95 15.83 5.11
C CYS A 55 -5.49 15.86 3.65
N LEU A 56 -5.12 14.68 3.14
CA LEU A 56 -4.65 14.53 1.77
C LEU A 56 -5.71 13.84 0.91
N SER A 57 -6.06 14.43 -0.23
CA SER A 57 -6.94 13.77 -1.20
C SER A 57 -6.12 12.88 -2.13
N LEU A 58 -6.41 11.59 -2.16
CA LEU A 58 -5.83 10.61 -3.06
C LEU A 58 -6.72 10.43 -4.28
N THR A 59 -6.18 10.76 -5.44
CA THR A 59 -6.92 10.78 -6.70
C THR A 59 -6.41 9.74 -7.70
N SER A 60 -7.25 9.34 -8.65
CA SER A 60 -6.84 8.41 -9.69
C SER A 60 -5.95 9.08 -10.75
N THR A 61 -6.20 10.34 -11.13
CA THR A 61 -5.50 11.06 -12.22
C THR A 61 -4.83 12.35 -11.76
N ASN A 62 -3.80 12.81 -12.49
CA ASN A 62 -3.16 14.11 -12.20
C ASN A 62 -4.15 15.26 -12.40
N ASP A 63 -4.95 15.24 -13.47
CA ASP A 63 -5.92 16.31 -13.77
C ASP A 63 -6.90 16.57 -12.62
N LEU A 64 -7.39 15.50 -11.96
CA LEU A 64 -8.26 15.63 -10.80
C LEU A 64 -7.50 16.19 -9.58
N ALA A 65 -6.27 15.73 -9.35
CA ALA A 65 -5.43 16.28 -8.30
C ALA A 65 -5.17 17.78 -8.51
N ASP A 66 -4.83 18.17 -9.72
CA ASP A 66 -4.51 19.54 -10.10
C ASP A 66 -5.74 20.44 -9.98
N THR A 67 -6.91 19.97 -10.43
CA THR A 67 -8.20 20.68 -10.24
C THR A 67 -8.47 20.96 -8.75
N ILE A 68 -8.30 19.96 -7.88
CA ILE A 68 -8.51 20.12 -6.43
C ILE A 68 -7.47 21.10 -5.86
N ASN A 69 -6.20 20.95 -6.24
CA ASN A 69 -5.12 21.81 -5.76
C ASN A 69 -5.33 23.27 -6.16
N GLU A 70 -5.72 23.54 -7.41
CA GLU A 70 -6.01 24.89 -7.91
C GLU A 70 -7.20 25.52 -7.21
N LYS A 71 -8.31 24.76 -7.06
CA LYS A 71 -9.50 25.21 -6.32
C LYS A 71 -9.14 25.61 -4.89
N ARG A 72 -8.44 24.72 -4.17
CA ARG A 72 -8.03 24.96 -2.77
C ARG A 72 -7.04 26.12 -2.64
N LEU A 73 -6.12 26.27 -3.58
CA LEU A 73 -5.21 27.43 -3.59
C LEU A 73 -5.97 28.74 -3.86
N ALA A 74 -6.99 28.72 -4.72
CA ALA A 74 -7.82 29.90 -4.99
C ALA A 74 -8.61 30.34 -3.76
N GLU A 75 -9.15 29.40 -2.99
CA GLU A 75 -9.90 29.62 -1.73
C GLU A 75 -9.04 30.28 -0.63
N LEU A 76 -7.72 30.11 -0.65
CA LEU A 76 -6.84 30.72 0.35
C LEU A 76 -6.76 32.25 0.19
N PRO A 77 -6.79 33.01 1.30
CA PRO A 77 -6.67 34.46 1.25
C PRO A 77 -5.26 34.91 0.84
N GLY A 78 -5.16 36.17 0.40
CA GLY A 78 -3.89 36.80 0.06
C GLY A 78 -3.46 36.60 -1.40
N LYS A 79 -2.41 37.34 -1.78
CA LYS A 79 -1.86 37.31 -3.14
C LYS A 79 -1.01 36.04 -3.33
N PRO A 80 -1.03 35.44 -4.53
CA PRO A 80 -0.16 34.31 -4.84
C PRO A 80 1.30 34.77 -4.87
N TRP A 81 2.15 34.06 -4.16
CA TRP A 81 3.60 34.09 -4.32
C TRP A 81 3.98 33.19 -5.51
N LYS A 82 4.96 33.63 -6.30
CA LYS A 82 5.34 32.97 -7.55
C LYS A 82 6.85 32.77 -7.61
N ALA A 83 7.27 31.65 -8.17
CA ALA A 83 8.67 31.39 -8.50
C ALA A 83 8.76 30.66 -9.84
N SER A 84 9.66 31.11 -10.71
CA SER A 84 9.93 30.47 -12.01
C SER A 84 11.22 29.66 -11.91
N GLY A 85 11.11 28.38 -12.23
CA GLY A 85 12.22 27.44 -12.19
C GLY A 85 13.16 27.64 -13.37
N ARG A 86 14.43 27.29 -13.17
CA ARG A 86 15.48 27.40 -14.19
C ARG A 86 15.79 26.02 -14.73
N ILE A 87 15.71 25.87 -16.06
CA ILE A 87 16.12 24.65 -16.77
C ILE A 87 17.44 24.96 -17.50
N GLU A 88 18.40 24.05 -17.40
CA GLU A 88 19.66 24.10 -18.14
C GLU A 88 19.90 22.77 -18.85
N GLY A 89 20.46 22.81 -20.06
CA GLY A 89 20.70 21.61 -20.85
C GLY A 89 19.42 20.90 -21.30
N ASP A 90 19.52 19.58 -21.51
CA ASP A 90 18.42 18.72 -21.94
C ASP A 90 17.67 18.15 -20.73
N PHE A 91 16.68 18.90 -20.25
CA PHE A 91 15.77 18.47 -19.18
C PHE A 91 14.32 18.50 -19.70
N GLY A 92 13.87 17.36 -20.22
CA GLY A 92 12.53 17.17 -20.76
C GLY A 92 11.41 17.44 -19.73
N LYS A 93 10.23 17.86 -20.22
CA LYS A 93 9.07 18.21 -19.38
C LYS A 93 8.56 17.01 -18.57
N GLU A 94 8.71 15.82 -19.11
CA GLU A 94 8.36 14.53 -18.51
C GLU A 94 9.16 14.22 -17.23
N TYR A 95 10.33 14.85 -17.06
CA TYR A 95 11.20 14.68 -15.90
C TYR A 95 10.98 15.74 -14.82
N LEU A 96 10.13 16.74 -15.08
CA LEU A 96 9.89 17.83 -14.13
C LEU A 96 9.22 17.29 -12.86
N PRO A 97 9.87 17.40 -11.68
CA PRO A 97 9.29 16.95 -10.42
C PRO A 97 8.19 17.88 -9.91
N THR A 98 8.23 19.14 -10.32
CA THR A 98 7.25 20.17 -9.98
C THR A 98 7.06 21.16 -11.13
N ALA A 99 6.09 22.07 -11.00
CA ALA A 99 5.80 23.06 -12.02
C ALA A 99 6.99 24.01 -12.24
N VAL A 100 7.26 24.37 -13.49
CA VAL A 100 8.23 25.43 -13.82
C VAL A 100 7.77 26.74 -13.19
N ASP A 101 6.51 27.11 -13.37
CA ASP A 101 5.92 28.28 -12.71
C ASP A 101 5.14 27.87 -11.46
N LEU A 102 5.80 27.91 -10.31
CA LEU A 102 5.17 27.64 -9.03
C LEU A 102 4.28 28.80 -8.60
N LYS A 103 3.07 28.48 -8.15
CA LYS A 103 2.12 29.41 -7.54
C LYS A 103 1.73 28.88 -6.17
N LEU A 104 2.00 29.65 -5.13
CA LEU A 104 1.77 29.27 -3.74
C LEU A 104 1.12 30.42 -2.96
N LYS A 105 0.52 30.12 -1.81
CA LYS A 105 -0.03 31.12 -0.88
C LYS A 105 0.28 30.70 0.55
N LYS A 106 0.28 31.68 1.47
CA LYS A 106 0.28 31.40 2.91
C LYS A 106 -0.90 30.49 3.25
N GLY A 107 -0.64 29.46 4.04
CA GLY A 107 -1.61 28.44 4.42
C GLY A 107 -1.76 27.29 3.42
N ALA A 108 -1.09 27.31 2.27
CA ALA A 108 -1.11 26.21 1.32
C ALA A 108 -0.46 24.96 1.89
N GLN A 109 -1.11 23.81 1.70
CA GLN A 109 -0.53 22.50 1.99
C GLN A 109 0.38 22.10 0.83
N ILE A 110 1.61 21.73 1.18
CA ILE A 110 2.67 21.35 0.23
C ILE A 110 3.26 19.99 0.59
N MET A 111 3.86 19.34 -0.39
CA MET A 111 4.61 18.10 -0.22
C MET A 111 6.03 18.30 -0.74
N MET A 112 7.01 17.86 0.06
CA MET A 112 8.42 17.90 -0.30
C MET A 112 8.74 16.85 -1.38
N LEU A 113 9.65 17.21 -2.29
CA LEU A 113 9.98 16.42 -3.49
C LEU A 113 11.45 15.93 -3.52
N ASN A 114 12.21 16.26 -2.49
CA ASN A 114 13.57 15.80 -2.27
C ASN A 114 13.74 15.33 -0.82
N ASN A 115 14.90 14.74 -0.53
CA ASN A 115 15.36 14.57 0.84
C ASN A 115 16.23 15.78 1.21
N ASP A 116 16.00 16.33 2.39
CA ASP A 116 16.83 17.40 2.90
C ASP A 116 18.23 16.89 3.30
N SER A 117 19.26 17.69 3.06
CA SER A 117 20.64 17.32 3.42
C SER A 117 20.88 17.33 4.92
N LEU A 118 20.13 18.14 5.68
CA LEU A 118 20.17 18.18 7.14
C LEU A 118 19.20 17.17 7.78
N GLY A 119 18.46 16.41 6.97
CA GLY A 119 17.52 15.40 7.44
C GLY A 119 16.23 15.96 8.06
N GLN A 120 15.92 17.24 7.84
CA GLN A 120 14.70 17.87 8.38
C GLN A 120 13.42 17.32 7.73
N TRP A 121 13.51 16.85 6.47
CA TRP A 121 12.41 16.18 5.79
C TRP A 121 12.92 15.13 4.79
N ILE A 122 12.01 14.24 4.41
CA ILE A 122 12.20 13.27 3.33
C ILE A 122 11.20 13.51 2.21
N ASN A 123 11.45 12.94 1.03
CA ASN A 123 10.54 13.06 -0.09
C ASN A 123 9.14 12.54 0.30
N GLY A 124 8.14 13.41 0.24
CA GLY A 124 6.77 13.13 0.63
C GLY A 124 6.31 13.71 1.94
N THR A 125 7.21 14.25 2.76
CA THR A 125 6.81 14.97 3.97
C THR A 125 5.85 16.09 3.58
N ILE A 126 4.75 16.20 4.33
CA ILE A 126 3.73 17.23 4.12
C ILE A 126 4.02 18.39 5.05
N GLY A 127 3.77 19.60 4.56
CA GLY A 127 3.83 20.80 5.37
C GLY A 127 2.81 21.84 4.95
N LYS A 128 2.70 22.90 5.73
CA LYS A 128 1.82 24.04 5.49
C LYS A 128 2.63 25.32 5.49
N ILE A 129 2.51 26.10 4.43
CA ILE A 129 3.25 27.36 4.29
C ILE A 129 2.81 28.35 5.37
N ARG A 130 3.77 28.84 6.15
CA ARG A 130 3.56 29.85 7.20
C ARG A 130 3.82 31.27 6.67
N LYS A 131 4.92 31.47 5.94
CA LYS A 131 5.30 32.75 5.34
C LYS A 131 6.32 32.56 4.22
N PHE A 132 6.51 33.61 3.43
CA PHE A 132 7.60 33.76 2.48
C PHE A 132 8.48 34.90 2.99
N GLU A 133 9.79 34.69 3.07
CA GLU A 133 10.73 35.69 3.55
C GLU A 133 12.06 35.59 2.84
N GLN A 134 12.98 36.51 3.15
CA GLN A 134 14.37 36.40 2.71
C GLN A 134 15.22 35.88 3.87
N ASN A 135 16.18 35.00 3.57
CA ASN A 135 17.20 34.61 4.54
C ASN A 135 18.24 35.74 4.73
N ASP A 136 19.23 35.48 5.58
CA ASP A 136 20.31 36.45 5.88
C ASP A 136 21.13 36.84 4.63
N ASP A 137 21.18 35.96 3.62
CA ASP A 137 21.85 36.18 2.34
C ASP A 137 20.98 36.96 1.33
N GLY A 138 19.73 37.29 1.67
CA GLY A 138 18.77 37.98 0.81
C GLY A 138 18.00 37.09 -0.16
N ASP A 139 18.20 35.77 -0.11
CA ASP A 139 17.50 34.80 -0.94
C ASP A 139 16.09 34.53 -0.42
N ASN A 140 15.12 34.46 -1.34
CA ASN A 140 13.75 34.11 -0.98
C ASN A 140 13.68 32.66 -0.48
N VAL A 141 13.01 32.43 0.63
CA VAL A 141 12.76 31.12 1.23
C VAL A 141 11.30 30.94 1.59
N ILE A 142 10.85 29.69 1.60
CA ILE A 142 9.50 29.32 2.06
C ILE A 142 9.62 28.77 3.47
N MET A 143 8.96 29.42 4.43
CA MET A 143 8.83 28.88 5.79
C MET A 143 7.58 28.03 5.87
N ALA A 144 7.73 26.76 6.23
CA ALA A 144 6.62 25.82 6.36
C ALA A 144 6.66 25.09 7.70
N GLU A 145 5.47 24.81 8.24
CA GLU A 145 5.31 23.90 9.37
C GLU A 145 4.99 22.50 8.83
N LEU A 146 5.81 21.52 9.20
CA LEU A 146 5.65 20.13 8.81
C LEU A 146 4.53 19.45 9.61
N ASP A 147 4.11 18.28 9.15
CA ASP A 147 3.08 17.45 9.81
C ASP A 147 3.48 16.95 11.21
N ASN A 148 4.78 16.90 11.51
CA ASN A 148 5.32 16.62 12.83
C ASN A 148 5.36 17.85 13.77
N GLY A 149 5.00 19.04 13.28
CA GLY A 149 4.99 20.30 14.03
C GLY A 149 6.26 21.15 13.89
N ASP A 150 7.32 20.61 13.28
CA ASP A 150 8.58 21.35 13.10
C ASP A 150 8.41 22.46 12.06
N THR A 151 9.09 23.59 12.27
CA THR A 151 9.14 24.67 11.28
C THR A 151 10.47 24.63 10.53
N VAL A 152 10.40 24.61 9.20
CA VAL A 152 11.57 24.51 8.32
C VAL A 152 11.63 25.66 7.33
N SER A 153 12.86 25.99 6.91
CA SER A 153 13.14 26.90 5.81
C SER A 153 13.46 26.10 4.54
N ILE A 154 12.78 26.41 3.45
CA ILE A 154 12.89 25.68 2.19
C ILE A 154 13.46 26.61 1.13
N SER A 155 14.64 26.24 0.63
CA SER A 155 15.35 26.90 -0.45
C SER A 155 15.21 26.15 -1.78
N PRO A 156 15.52 26.77 -2.93
CA PRO A 156 15.58 26.08 -4.22
C PRO A 156 16.51 24.86 -4.19
N TYR A 157 16.12 23.81 -4.90
CA TYR A 157 16.87 22.58 -5.08
C TYR A 157 17.10 22.30 -6.57
N THR A 158 18.24 21.71 -6.91
CA THR A 158 18.60 21.36 -8.29
C THR A 158 18.53 19.86 -8.51
N TRP A 159 17.60 19.41 -9.35
CA TRP A 159 17.58 18.05 -9.90
C TRP A 159 18.46 17.99 -11.13
N LYS A 160 19.20 16.89 -11.27
CA LYS A 160 20.11 16.66 -12.41
C LYS A 160 19.77 15.36 -13.10
N ILE A 161 19.84 15.34 -14.42
CA ILE A 161 19.73 14.13 -15.23
C ILE A 161 21.11 13.76 -15.73
N TYR A 162 21.44 12.48 -15.61
CA TYR A 162 22.69 11.92 -16.08
C TYR A 162 22.44 10.95 -17.23
N ARG A 163 23.26 11.06 -18.26
CA ARG A 163 23.34 10.06 -19.33
C ARG A 163 24.48 9.11 -19.03
N PHE A 164 24.17 7.82 -19.01
CA PHE A 164 25.17 6.76 -18.83
C PHE A 164 25.65 6.24 -20.19
N PHE A 165 26.95 6.02 -20.32
CA PHE A 165 27.57 5.48 -21.52
C PHE A 165 28.80 4.64 -21.17
N LEU A 166 29.16 3.69 -22.04
CA LEU A 166 30.37 2.91 -21.91
C LEU A 166 31.54 3.63 -22.57
N LYS A 167 32.65 3.76 -21.85
CA LYS A 167 33.92 4.24 -22.40
C LYS A 167 35.03 3.35 -21.86
N ASN A 168 35.75 2.67 -22.76
CA ASN A 168 36.80 1.70 -22.41
C ASN A 168 36.31 0.61 -21.44
N GLU A 169 35.14 0.02 -21.70
CA GLU A 169 34.49 -0.99 -20.84
C GLU A 169 34.09 -0.50 -19.43
N GLU A 170 34.30 0.77 -19.11
CA GLU A 170 33.82 1.39 -17.88
C GLU A 170 32.50 2.12 -18.11
N LEU A 171 31.54 1.92 -17.20
CA LEU A 171 30.32 2.70 -17.15
C LEU A 171 30.66 4.11 -16.64
N ARG A 172 30.44 5.12 -17.48
CA ARG A 172 30.58 6.54 -17.14
C ARG A 172 29.24 7.24 -17.24
N SER A 173 29.17 8.42 -16.63
CA SER A 173 27.98 9.26 -16.66
C SER A 173 28.36 10.72 -16.84
N GLU A 174 27.55 11.46 -17.59
CA GLU A 174 27.67 12.91 -17.74
C GLU A 174 26.34 13.59 -17.43
N GLU A 175 26.40 14.78 -16.83
CA GLU A 175 25.22 15.62 -16.61
C GLU A 175 24.76 16.18 -17.95
N VAL A 176 23.51 15.89 -18.34
CA VAL A 176 22.93 16.35 -19.61
C VAL A 176 22.00 17.53 -19.44
N GLY A 177 21.44 17.70 -18.24
CA GLY A 177 20.58 18.81 -17.91
C GLY A 177 20.25 18.89 -16.43
N SER A 178 19.79 20.07 -16.02
CA SER A 178 19.39 20.36 -14.65
C SER A 178 18.11 21.19 -14.60
N PHE A 179 17.37 21.03 -13.51
CA PHE A 179 16.21 21.84 -13.18
C PHE A 179 16.36 22.36 -11.76
N THR A 180 16.29 23.68 -11.57
CA THR A 180 16.37 24.33 -10.26
C THR A 180 15.05 25.00 -9.91
N GLN A 181 14.45 24.61 -8.79
CA GLN A 181 13.18 25.14 -8.29
C GLN A 181 13.00 24.77 -6.80
N TYR A 182 12.10 25.42 -6.07
CA TYR A 182 11.72 24.97 -4.72
C TYR A 182 11.19 23.52 -4.77
N PRO A 183 11.69 22.60 -3.92
CA PRO A 183 11.35 21.17 -3.94
C PRO A 183 9.99 20.87 -3.35
N VAL A 184 8.97 21.59 -3.80
CA VAL A 184 7.61 21.52 -3.28
C VAL A 184 6.60 21.45 -4.41
N ARG A 185 5.45 20.85 -4.12
CA ARG A 185 4.23 20.97 -4.91
C ARG A 185 3.03 21.11 -3.98
N LEU A 186 1.91 21.62 -4.50
CA LEU A 186 0.65 21.59 -3.77
C LEU A 186 0.26 20.14 -3.44
N ALA A 187 -0.27 19.96 -2.24
CA ALA A 187 -0.59 18.65 -1.71
C ALA A 187 -1.94 18.63 -1.00
N PHE A 188 -2.92 19.42 -1.44
CA PHE A 188 -4.30 19.19 -1.06
C PHE A 188 -4.82 17.89 -1.68
N ALA A 189 -4.35 17.60 -2.89
CA ALA A 189 -4.55 16.35 -3.59
C ALA A 189 -3.25 15.85 -4.25
N VAL A 190 -3.08 14.54 -4.28
CA VAL A 190 -2.04 13.85 -5.06
C VAL A 190 -2.63 12.61 -5.68
N THR A 191 -1.98 12.09 -6.72
CA THR A 191 -2.38 10.81 -7.29
C THR A 191 -2.03 9.65 -6.36
N ILE A 192 -2.82 8.59 -6.41
CA ILE A 192 -2.57 7.33 -5.67
C ILE A 192 -1.17 6.80 -5.98
N HIS A 193 -0.72 6.89 -7.23
CA HIS A 193 0.63 6.50 -7.63
C HIS A 193 1.71 7.28 -6.86
N LYS A 194 1.58 8.61 -6.77
CA LYS A 194 2.55 9.46 -6.04
C LYS A 194 2.46 9.33 -4.51
N SER A 195 1.45 8.61 -4.01
CA SER A 195 1.29 8.27 -2.58
C SER A 195 1.97 6.95 -2.20
N GLN A 196 2.43 6.16 -3.18
CA GLN A 196 3.02 4.85 -2.95
C GLN A 196 4.24 4.93 -2.02
N GLY A 197 4.32 3.99 -1.07
CA GLY A 197 5.35 3.96 -0.03
C GLY A 197 5.11 4.92 1.14
N LYS A 198 4.20 5.89 1.02
CA LYS A 198 3.89 6.86 2.08
C LYS A 198 2.80 6.36 3.03
N THR A 199 2.74 6.96 4.21
CA THR A 199 1.76 6.68 5.27
C THR A 199 1.09 7.99 5.66
N PHE A 200 -0.23 7.98 5.87
CA PHE A 200 -1.01 9.14 6.29
C PHE A 200 -1.96 8.77 7.42
N GLU A 201 -2.28 9.74 8.28
CA GLU A 201 -3.27 9.56 9.34
C GLU A 201 -4.70 9.80 8.83
N ASN A 202 -4.90 10.75 7.90
CA ASN A 202 -6.21 11.07 7.34
C ASN A 202 -6.14 11.25 5.82
N VAL A 203 -6.99 10.53 5.08
CA VAL A 203 -7.06 10.60 3.61
C VAL A 203 -8.49 10.67 3.11
N VAL A 204 -8.70 11.49 2.09
CA VAL A 204 -9.91 11.46 1.26
C VAL A 204 -9.58 10.70 -0.01
N ILE A 205 -10.30 9.63 -0.31
CA ILE A 205 -10.08 8.85 -1.53
C ILE A 205 -11.16 9.23 -2.54
N ASP A 206 -10.72 9.81 -3.65
CA ASP A 206 -11.56 10.18 -4.78
C ASP A 206 -11.04 9.53 -6.07
N VAL A 207 -11.60 8.38 -6.40
CA VAL A 207 -11.22 7.67 -7.63
C VAL A 207 -11.98 8.17 -8.87
N GLY A 208 -12.79 9.24 -8.76
CA GLY A 208 -13.54 9.82 -9.87
C GLY A 208 -14.37 8.78 -10.63
N ARG A 209 -14.13 8.64 -11.94
CA ARG A 209 -14.82 7.64 -12.79
C ARG A 209 -14.47 6.18 -12.49
N GLY A 210 -13.49 5.93 -11.61
CA GLY A 210 -13.08 4.59 -11.18
C GLY A 210 -11.57 4.42 -11.10
N THR A 211 -11.15 3.26 -10.61
CA THR A 211 -9.76 2.81 -10.69
C THR A 211 -9.48 2.22 -12.07
N PHE A 212 -8.34 2.58 -12.66
CA PHE A 212 -7.95 2.14 -14.00
C PHE A 212 -6.77 1.17 -13.99
N ALA A 213 -6.06 1.05 -12.86
CA ALA A 213 -4.93 0.14 -12.71
C ALA A 213 -5.20 -0.94 -11.66
N HIS A 214 -4.63 -2.13 -11.89
CA HIS A 214 -4.63 -3.24 -10.93
C HIS A 214 -3.98 -2.81 -9.60
N GLY A 215 -4.60 -3.17 -8.48
CA GLY A 215 -4.11 -2.85 -7.14
C GLY A 215 -4.24 -1.38 -6.71
N GLN A 216 -4.69 -0.47 -7.58
CA GLN A 216 -4.75 0.97 -7.27
C GLN A 216 -5.63 1.27 -6.05
N MET A 217 -6.79 0.61 -5.92
CA MET A 217 -7.65 0.79 -4.75
C MET A 217 -6.98 0.28 -3.46
N TYR A 218 -6.30 -0.86 -3.52
CA TYR A 218 -5.54 -1.39 -2.38
C TYR A 218 -4.43 -0.43 -1.98
N VAL A 219 -3.70 0.14 -2.94
CA VAL A 219 -2.67 1.15 -2.66
C VAL A 219 -3.27 2.34 -1.93
N ALA A 220 -4.39 2.89 -2.42
CA ALA A 220 -5.07 4.03 -1.81
C ALA A 220 -5.51 3.75 -0.36
N LEU A 221 -6.24 2.65 -0.13
CA LEU A 221 -6.73 2.27 1.20
C LEU A 221 -5.57 1.99 2.16
N SER A 222 -4.53 1.30 1.71
CA SER A 222 -3.38 0.90 2.53
C SER A 222 -2.43 2.05 2.90
N ARG A 223 -2.66 3.27 2.41
CA ARG A 223 -1.90 4.46 2.82
C ARG A 223 -2.30 4.96 4.21
N CYS A 224 -3.54 4.72 4.63
CA CYS A 224 -4.03 5.17 5.92
C CYS A 224 -3.59 4.22 7.04
N THR A 225 -3.38 4.77 8.24
CA THR A 225 -3.06 4.01 9.47
C THR A 225 -4.28 3.33 10.08
N THR A 226 -5.48 3.88 9.87
CA THR A 226 -6.74 3.40 10.44
C THR A 226 -7.87 3.50 9.42
N LEU A 227 -8.92 2.69 9.58
CA LEU A 227 -10.14 2.79 8.77
C LEU A 227 -10.87 4.13 9.00
N ASN A 228 -10.86 4.64 10.23
CA ASN A 228 -11.50 5.90 10.58
C ASN A 228 -10.83 7.12 9.94
N GLY A 229 -9.52 7.06 9.67
CA GLY A 229 -8.80 8.09 8.92
C GLY A 229 -9.17 8.15 7.44
N ILE A 230 -9.93 7.17 6.92
CA ILE A 230 -10.37 7.14 5.53
C ILE A 230 -11.72 7.80 5.39
N ILE A 231 -11.86 8.57 4.32
CA ILE A 231 -13.12 9.07 3.78
C ILE A 231 -13.18 8.72 2.31
N LEU A 232 -14.28 8.13 1.85
CA LEU A 232 -14.50 7.81 0.44
C LEU A 232 -15.46 8.84 -0.17
N LYS A 233 -15.08 9.46 -1.29
CA LYS A 233 -16.00 10.36 -2.03
C LYS A 233 -17.12 9.60 -2.76
N GLN A 234 -16.97 8.30 -2.92
CA GLN A 234 -17.98 7.43 -3.52
C GLN A 234 -17.91 6.03 -2.93
N PRO A 235 -19.03 5.28 -2.93
CA PRO A 235 -19.04 3.92 -2.40
C PRO A 235 -18.03 3.02 -3.12
N LEU A 236 -17.27 2.26 -2.34
CA LEU A 236 -16.44 1.18 -2.82
C LEU A 236 -17.31 0.04 -3.36
N LYS A 237 -17.01 -0.39 -4.58
CA LYS A 237 -17.70 -1.45 -5.31
C LYS A 237 -16.71 -2.54 -5.73
N LYS A 238 -17.19 -3.77 -5.96
CA LYS A 238 -16.35 -4.91 -6.38
C LYS A 238 -15.57 -4.62 -7.68
N ASN A 239 -16.14 -3.85 -8.61
CA ASN A 239 -15.48 -3.50 -9.88
C ASN A 239 -14.28 -2.54 -9.70
N HIS A 240 -14.14 -1.84 -8.57
CA HIS A 240 -12.96 -1.03 -8.28
C HIS A 240 -11.76 -1.87 -7.82
N ILE A 241 -11.98 -3.16 -7.49
CA ILE A 241 -10.98 -4.07 -6.97
C ILE A 241 -10.44 -4.90 -8.13
N LEU A 242 -9.52 -4.27 -8.85
CA LEU A 242 -8.84 -4.85 -10.00
C LEU A 242 -7.57 -5.58 -9.54
N MET A 243 -7.40 -6.83 -9.93
CA MET A 243 -6.17 -7.59 -9.70
C MET A 243 -5.68 -8.23 -11.00
N ASP A 244 -4.37 -8.32 -11.13
CA ASP A 244 -3.72 -9.04 -12.23
C ASP A 244 -3.62 -10.52 -11.88
N TRP A 245 -4.28 -11.36 -12.67
CA TRP A 245 -4.29 -12.82 -12.48
C TRP A 245 -2.91 -13.46 -12.64
N GLN A 246 -2.00 -12.86 -13.40
CA GLN A 246 -0.63 -13.37 -13.53
C GLN A 246 0.13 -13.22 -12.21
N VAL A 247 -0.06 -12.10 -11.51
CA VAL A 247 0.52 -11.86 -10.18
C VAL A 247 -0.05 -12.83 -9.15
N VAL A 248 -1.36 -13.06 -9.17
CA VAL A 248 -2.01 -14.06 -8.31
C VAL A 248 -1.40 -15.44 -8.55
N LYS A 249 -1.40 -15.91 -9.80
CA LYS A 249 -0.87 -17.23 -10.17
C LYS A 249 0.59 -17.40 -9.75
N PHE A 250 1.40 -16.35 -9.91
CA PHE A 250 2.79 -16.33 -9.49
C PHE A 250 2.93 -16.50 -7.97
N LEU A 251 2.22 -15.70 -7.18
CA LEU A 251 2.26 -15.76 -5.71
C LEU A 251 1.74 -17.10 -5.18
N THR A 252 0.60 -17.57 -5.68
CA THR A 252 0.03 -18.88 -5.34
C THR A 252 1.02 -20.01 -5.66
N GLY A 253 1.66 -19.98 -6.83
CA GLY A 253 2.64 -20.98 -7.24
C GLY A 253 3.88 -21.03 -6.35
N ILE A 254 4.37 -19.88 -5.90
CA ILE A 254 5.48 -19.79 -4.94
C ILE A 254 5.06 -20.37 -3.58
N GLN A 255 3.87 -20.01 -3.07
CA GLN A 255 3.37 -20.53 -1.80
C GLN A 255 3.26 -22.07 -1.82
N TYR A 256 2.76 -22.65 -2.92
CA TYR A 256 2.73 -24.10 -3.10
C TYR A 256 4.13 -24.71 -3.10
N THR A 257 5.07 -24.09 -3.80
CA THR A 257 6.47 -24.57 -3.86
C THR A 257 7.13 -24.52 -2.49
N GLN A 258 6.87 -23.49 -1.69
CA GLN A 258 7.42 -23.34 -0.35
C GLN A 258 6.77 -24.32 0.64
N ALA A 259 5.45 -24.50 0.60
CA ALA A 259 4.75 -25.48 1.40
C ALA A 259 5.16 -26.93 1.08
N ALA A 260 5.59 -27.21 -0.16
CA ALA A 260 6.18 -28.48 -0.55
C ALA A 260 7.62 -28.67 -0.06
N LYS A 261 8.37 -27.59 0.19
CA LYS A 261 9.72 -27.61 0.76
C LYS A 261 9.72 -27.76 2.28
N THR A 262 8.82 -27.09 2.99
CA THR A 262 8.73 -27.15 4.46
C THR A 262 8.23 -28.50 4.96
N PHE A 263 7.32 -29.14 4.22
CA PHE A 263 6.80 -30.47 4.52
C PHE A 263 6.63 -31.24 3.21
N SER A 264 7.38 -32.33 3.06
CA SER A 264 7.17 -33.20 1.90
C SER A 264 5.75 -33.79 1.96
N ARG A 265 5.14 -34.08 0.81
CA ARG A 265 3.81 -34.72 0.76
C ARG A 265 3.80 -36.01 1.59
N GLY A 266 4.90 -36.77 1.58
CA GLY A 266 5.05 -37.98 2.39
C GLY A 266 5.00 -37.72 3.89
N ASP A 267 5.62 -36.64 4.38
CA ASP A 267 5.61 -36.30 5.81
C ASP A 267 4.22 -35.84 6.27
N LYS A 268 3.51 -35.06 5.44
CA LYS A 268 2.12 -34.66 5.74
C LYS A 268 1.22 -35.88 5.91
N LEU A 269 1.31 -36.85 5.00
CA LEU A 269 0.53 -38.09 5.05
C LEU A 269 0.83 -38.87 6.35
N LYS A 270 2.12 -39.03 6.69
CA LYS A 270 2.53 -39.73 7.92
C LYS A 270 2.02 -39.03 9.19
N MET A 271 2.09 -37.70 9.26
CA MET A 271 1.61 -36.94 10.42
C MET A 271 0.09 -37.07 10.58
N ILE A 272 -0.66 -36.99 9.47
CA ILE A 272 -2.12 -37.14 9.49
C ILE A 272 -2.50 -38.57 9.88
N GLU A 273 -1.85 -39.58 9.30
CA GLU A 273 -2.09 -40.99 9.60
C GLU A 273 -1.81 -41.30 11.08
N LYS A 274 -0.68 -40.83 11.61
CA LYS A 274 -0.35 -40.92 13.04
C LYS A 274 -1.43 -40.25 13.90
N ALA A 275 -1.91 -39.06 13.52
CA ALA A 275 -2.95 -38.36 14.26
C ALA A 275 -4.31 -39.09 14.23
N ILE A 276 -4.66 -39.76 13.11
CA ILE A 276 -5.85 -40.61 13.01
C ILE A 276 -5.74 -41.80 13.96
N ILE A 277 -4.60 -42.51 13.94
CA ILE A 277 -4.35 -43.69 14.79
C ILE A 277 -4.38 -43.30 16.27
N GLU A 278 -3.70 -42.22 16.63
CA GLU A 278 -3.59 -41.75 18.01
C GLU A 278 -4.84 -40.97 18.48
N LYS A 279 -5.80 -40.72 17.58
CA LYS A 279 -7.00 -39.89 17.81
C LYS A 279 -6.65 -38.51 18.39
N LYS A 280 -5.55 -37.93 17.92
CA LYS A 280 -5.06 -36.62 18.38
C LYS A 280 -5.59 -35.48 17.51
N ASP A 281 -5.82 -34.36 18.16
CA ASP A 281 -6.13 -33.11 17.47
C ASP A 281 -4.83 -32.50 16.94
N ILE A 282 -4.87 -32.03 15.70
CA ILE A 282 -3.75 -31.36 15.04
C ILE A 282 -4.15 -29.95 14.65
N GLU A 283 -3.20 -29.01 14.74
CA GLU A 283 -3.36 -27.70 14.13
C GLU A 283 -2.88 -27.78 12.68
N ILE A 284 -3.71 -27.31 11.75
CA ILE A 284 -3.37 -27.19 10.33
C ILE A 284 -3.43 -25.74 9.89
N LEU A 285 -2.45 -25.31 9.10
CA LEU A 285 -2.54 -24.09 8.30
C LEU A 285 -3.09 -24.45 6.92
N TYR A 286 -4.33 -24.11 6.63
CA TYR A 286 -5.03 -24.51 5.41
C TYR A 286 -5.19 -23.36 4.41
N LEU A 287 -4.81 -23.57 3.15
CA LEU A 287 -5.04 -22.64 2.06
C LEU A 287 -6.43 -22.86 1.45
N LYS A 288 -7.34 -21.89 1.63
CA LYS A 288 -8.68 -21.91 1.03
C LYS A 288 -8.62 -21.51 -0.46
N GLY A 289 -9.79 -21.45 -1.11
CA GLY A 289 -9.91 -20.74 -2.38
C GLY A 289 -9.60 -19.25 -2.21
N GLN A 290 -9.06 -18.60 -3.25
CA GLN A 290 -8.66 -17.18 -3.27
C GLN A 290 -7.50 -16.82 -2.32
N ASP A 291 -6.53 -17.73 -2.15
CA ASP A 291 -5.28 -17.52 -1.38
C ASP A 291 -5.46 -17.11 0.09
N GLU A 292 -6.63 -17.38 0.67
CA GLU A 292 -6.89 -17.12 2.10
C GLU A 292 -6.32 -18.27 2.95
N LYS A 293 -5.31 -17.98 3.79
CA LYS A 293 -4.77 -18.91 4.79
C LYS A 293 -5.70 -18.96 6.02
N SER A 294 -5.95 -20.14 6.57
CA SER A 294 -6.68 -20.29 7.85
C SER A 294 -6.07 -21.34 8.74
N ARG A 295 -5.71 -20.98 9.99
CA ARG A 295 -5.34 -21.95 11.03
C ARG A 295 -6.59 -22.60 11.60
N ARG A 296 -6.55 -23.93 11.77
CA ARG A 296 -7.67 -24.72 12.29
C ARG A 296 -7.15 -25.84 13.18
N ILE A 297 -7.82 -26.05 14.30
CA ILE A 297 -7.67 -27.28 15.08
C ILE A 297 -8.69 -28.27 14.53
N VAL A 298 -8.21 -29.42 14.07
CA VAL A 298 -9.04 -30.47 13.49
C VAL A 298 -8.73 -31.80 14.16
N ARG A 299 -9.75 -32.63 14.31
CA ARG A 299 -9.62 -34.04 14.68
C ARG A 299 -9.68 -34.89 13.41
N PRO A 300 -8.55 -35.42 12.92
CA PRO A 300 -8.53 -36.31 11.76
C PRO A 300 -9.41 -37.54 12.01
N LEU A 301 -10.27 -37.87 11.04
CA LEU A 301 -11.15 -39.04 11.11
C LEU A 301 -10.75 -40.08 10.07
N PHE A 302 -10.53 -39.63 8.83
CA PHE A 302 -10.20 -40.50 7.71
C PHE A 302 -9.39 -39.73 6.67
N MET A 303 -8.44 -40.41 6.03
CA MET A 303 -7.67 -39.87 4.92
C MET A 303 -7.71 -40.87 3.76
N GLY A 304 -8.06 -40.40 2.56
CA GLY A 304 -8.20 -41.24 1.38
C GLY A 304 -8.34 -40.45 0.09
N GLU A 305 -8.51 -41.14 -1.02
CA GLU A 305 -8.82 -40.48 -2.30
C GLU A 305 -10.27 -40.00 -2.32
N MET A 306 -10.45 -38.78 -2.77
CA MET A 306 -11.73 -38.08 -2.90
C MET A 306 -11.83 -37.46 -4.30
N GLU A 307 -13.04 -37.15 -4.75
CA GLU A 307 -13.25 -36.53 -6.06
C GLU A 307 -13.94 -35.16 -5.91
N TYR A 308 -13.48 -34.17 -6.67
CA TYR A 308 -14.17 -32.88 -6.80
C TYR A 308 -14.18 -32.44 -8.26
N LYS A 309 -15.39 -32.29 -8.82
CA LYS A 309 -15.61 -31.90 -10.23
C LYS A 309 -14.84 -32.77 -11.23
N GLY A 310 -14.79 -34.09 -11.03
CA GLY A 310 -14.10 -35.02 -11.94
C GLY A 310 -12.59 -35.16 -11.72
N TYR A 311 -12.01 -34.46 -10.72
CA TYR A 311 -10.58 -34.56 -10.42
C TYR A 311 -10.34 -35.27 -9.08
N PRO A 312 -9.57 -36.37 -9.06
CA PRO A 312 -9.20 -37.05 -7.83
C PRO A 312 -8.17 -36.22 -7.04
N TYR A 313 -8.28 -36.26 -5.72
CA TYR A 313 -7.33 -35.63 -4.81
C TYR A 313 -7.28 -36.39 -3.48
N THR A 314 -6.18 -36.25 -2.74
CA THR A 314 -6.11 -36.82 -1.38
C THR A 314 -6.87 -35.91 -0.41
N GLY A 315 -7.96 -36.42 0.16
CA GLY A 315 -8.79 -35.71 1.13
C GLY A 315 -8.61 -36.22 2.55
N LEU A 316 -8.67 -35.29 3.50
CA LEU A 316 -8.74 -35.53 4.93
C LEU A 316 -10.14 -35.16 5.43
N GLU A 317 -10.95 -36.16 5.81
CA GLU A 317 -12.16 -35.94 6.60
C GLU A 317 -11.76 -35.70 8.06
N ALA A 318 -12.14 -34.55 8.61
CA ALA A 318 -11.83 -34.20 9.99
C ALA A 318 -12.96 -33.39 10.64
N PHE A 319 -13.12 -33.54 11.95
CA PHE A 319 -14.01 -32.69 12.74
C PHE A 319 -13.30 -31.37 13.06
N CYS A 320 -13.85 -30.23 12.63
CA CYS A 320 -13.24 -28.92 12.81
C CYS A 320 -13.72 -28.31 14.14
N LEU A 321 -12.85 -28.28 15.16
CA LEU A 321 -13.23 -27.85 16.51
C LEU A 321 -13.72 -26.40 16.56
N SER A 322 -13.13 -25.52 15.76
CA SER A 322 -13.54 -24.10 15.70
C SER A 322 -14.88 -23.87 15.01
N ARG A 323 -15.43 -24.87 14.32
CA ARG A 323 -16.72 -24.77 13.60
C ARG A 323 -17.78 -25.74 14.11
N GLY A 324 -17.40 -26.75 14.89
CA GLY A 324 -18.32 -27.75 15.45
C GLY A 324 -18.91 -28.71 14.41
N GLU A 325 -18.29 -28.85 13.23
CA GLU A 325 -18.79 -29.68 12.13
C GLU A 325 -17.69 -30.53 11.47
N LYS A 326 -18.09 -31.62 10.81
CA LYS A 326 -17.21 -32.41 9.96
C LYS A 326 -16.95 -31.68 8.65
N ARG A 327 -15.69 -31.65 8.20
CA ARG A 327 -15.28 -31.04 6.93
C ARG A 327 -14.23 -31.90 6.23
N ILE A 328 -14.14 -31.74 4.91
CA ILE A 328 -13.12 -32.37 4.08
C ILE A 328 -12.08 -31.32 3.70
N PHE A 329 -10.81 -31.66 3.90
CA PHE A 329 -9.66 -30.82 3.58
C PHE A 329 -8.83 -31.52 2.49
N ASN A 330 -8.55 -30.82 1.38
CA ASN A 330 -7.56 -31.30 0.42
C ASN A 330 -6.15 -31.27 1.06
N VAL A 331 -5.49 -32.43 1.19
CA VAL A 331 -4.21 -32.57 1.88
C VAL A 331 -3.11 -31.72 1.25
N ASP A 332 -3.12 -31.56 -0.07
CA ASP A 332 -2.13 -30.75 -0.79
C ASP A 332 -2.30 -29.24 -0.52
N LYS A 333 -3.45 -28.83 0.01
CA LYS A 333 -3.72 -27.45 0.48
C LYS A 333 -3.40 -27.22 1.95
N ILE A 334 -2.94 -28.23 2.69
CA ILE A 334 -2.42 -28.08 4.05
C ILE A 334 -0.97 -27.61 3.95
N LEU A 335 -0.70 -26.39 4.37
CA LEU A 335 0.62 -25.75 4.28
C LEU A 335 1.53 -26.16 5.45
N GLU A 336 0.96 -26.29 6.66
CA GLU A 336 1.65 -26.66 7.89
C GLU A 336 0.78 -27.60 8.72
N ILE A 337 1.42 -28.50 9.48
CA ILE A 337 0.79 -29.35 10.50
C ILE A 337 1.61 -29.22 11.78
N ALA A 338 0.97 -28.89 12.90
CA ALA A 338 1.59 -28.90 14.22
C ALA A 338 0.84 -29.85 15.16
N GLU A 339 1.59 -30.68 15.89
CA GLU A 339 1.03 -31.47 17.00
C GLU A 339 0.75 -30.52 18.18
N GLN A 340 -0.37 -30.70 18.88
CA GLN A 340 -0.56 -30.02 20.16
C GLN A 340 0.50 -30.51 21.14
N THR A 341 1.50 -29.68 21.42
CA THR A 341 2.27 -29.81 22.66
C THR A 341 1.28 -29.55 23.79
N LYS A 342 1.01 -30.56 24.62
CA LYS A 342 0.28 -30.36 25.88
C LYS A 342 0.99 -29.22 26.61
N MET A 343 0.36 -28.04 26.70
CA MET A 343 0.68 -27.13 27.78
C MET A 343 0.33 -27.88 29.04
N SER A 344 1.36 -28.39 29.72
CA SER A 344 1.25 -28.85 31.10
C SER A 344 0.56 -27.73 31.88
N GLN A 345 -0.65 -28.02 32.35
CA GLN A 345 -1.26 -27.25 33.41
C GLN A 345 -0.28 -27.24 34.59
N LYS A 346 0.24 -26.07 34.93
CA LYS A 346 0.60 -25.68 36.28
C LYS A 346 0.39 -24.19 36.43
#